data_AF-A0A947FN21-F1
#
_entry.id   AF-A0A947FN21-F1
#
_cell.length_a   1.000
_cell.length_b   1.000
_cell.length_c   1.000
_cell.angle_alpha   90.00
_cell.angle_beta   90.00
_cell.angle_gamma   90.00
#
_symmetry.space_group_name_H-M   'P 1'
#
loop_
_entity.id
_entity.type
_entity.pdbx_description
1 polymer ?
#
loop_
_entity_poly.entity_id
_entity_poly.type
_entity_poly.pdbx_seq_one_letter_code
_entity_poly.pdbx_strand_id
1 'polypeptide(L)'
;LQNQVSRFRAYDTPAQSFADYVKFIHGNPRYQQALAQAGDDQAFIREIHRAGYATDPRYADKVLNILNSGILQRALAGLDAGVSDHA
;
A
#
# COMPACT_ATOMS: atom_id res chain seq x y z
N LEU A 1 7.87 -29.33 0.51
CA LEU A 1 7.69 -27.91 0.10
C LEU A 1 8.14 -27.80 -1.35
N GLN A 2 7.26 -27.44 -2.28
CA GLN A 2 7.65 -27.23 -3.68
C GLN A 2 8.25 -25.84 -3.82
N ASN A 3 9.38 -25.73 -4.51
CA ASN A 3 9.98 -24.44 -4.86
C ASN A 3 9.31 -23.92 -6.14
N GLN A 4 8.58 -22.81 -6.06
CA GLN A 4 7.88 -22.18 -7.19
C GLN A 4 8.64 -20.91 -7.60
N VAL A 5 9.07 -20.85 -8.85
CA VAL A 5 9.76 -19.68 -9.41
C VAL A 5 8.72 -18.73 -9.99
N SER A 6 8.64 -17.53 -9.43
CA SER A 6 7.75 -16.46 -9.88
C SER A 6 8.55 -15.31 -10.50
N ARG A 7 7.97 -14.66 -11.52
CA ARG A 7 8.55 -13.44 -12.12
C ARG A 7 8.00 -12.21 -11.42
N PHE A 8 8.89 -11.28 -11.05
CA PHE A 8 8.54 -10.01 -10.42
C PHE A 8 8.94 -8.84 -11.31
N ARG A 9 8.19 -7.75 -11.23
CA ARG A 9 8.56 -6.49 -11.88
C ARG A 9 9.78 -5.90 -11.17
N ALA A 10 10.67 -5.29 -11.93
CA ALA A 10 11.85 -4.60 -11.44
C ALA A 10 11.84 -3.16 -11.96
N TYR A 11 12.40 -2.24 -11.17
CA TYR A 11 12.40 -0.80 -11.43
C TYR A 11 13.73 -0.21 -10.98
N ASP A 12 14.15 0.88 -11.60
CA ASP A 12 15.41 1.55 -11.29
C ASP A 12 15.31 2.42 -10.04
N THR A 13 14.10 2.92 -9.73
CA THR A 13 13.85 3.76 -8.55
C THR A 13 12.57 3.37 -7.81
N PRO A 14 12.48 3.65 -6.49
CA PRO A 14 11.24 3.47 -5.75
C PRO A 14 10.06 4.28 -6.31
N ALA A 15 10.31 5.48 -6.83
CA ALA A 15 9.25 6.31 -7.42
C ALA A 15 8.57 5.63 -8.62
N GLN A 16 9.35 4.95 -9.47
CA GLN A 16 8.80 4.17 -10.59
C GLN A 16 7.90 3.02 -10.11
N SER A 17 8.29 2.31 -9.04
CA SER A 17 7.44 1.22 -8.51
C SER A 17 6.12 1.73 -7.95
N PHE A 18 6.13 2.89 -7.28
CA PHE A 18 4.90 3.51 -6.78
C PHE A 18 4.00 4.00 -7.93
N ALA A 19 4.56 4.64 -8.96
CA ALA A 19 3.79 5.09 -10.12
C ALA A 19 3.12 3.91 -10.85
N ASP A 20 3.84 2.80 -11.04
CA ASP A 20 3.28 1.60 -11.66
C ASP A 20 2.24 0.90 -10.76
N TYR A 21 2.42 0.91 -9.44
CA TYR A 21 1.40 0.46 -8.49
C TYR A 21 0.11 1.26 -8.63
N VAL A 22 0.18 2.60 -8.64
CA VAL A 22 -1.00 3.47 -8.82
C VAL A 22 -1.67 3.19 -10.16
N LYS A 23 -0.90 3.12 -11.26
CA LYS A 23 -1.41 2.77 -12.58
C LYS A 23 -2.12 1.42 -12.59
N PHE A 24 -1.56 0.42 -11.91
CA PHE A 24 -2.14 -0.91 -11.81
C PHE A 24 -3.47 -0.92 -11.06
N ILE A 25 -3.56 -0.23 -9.91
CA ILE A 25 -4.79 -0.15 -9.12
C ILE A 25 -5.87 0.62 -9.90
N HIS A 26 -5.53 1.77 -10.48
CA HIS A 26 -6.48 2.56 -11.29
C HIS A 26 -6.93 1.87 -12.57
N GLY A 27 -6.00 1.20 -13.27
CA GLY A 27 -6.25 0.60 -14.58
C GLY A 27 -6.94 -0.76 -14.53
N ASN A 28 -7.10 -1.37 -13.35
CA ASN A 28 -7.68 -2.70 -13.21
C ASN A 28 -9.08 -2.63 -12.58
N PRO A 29 -10.16 -2.96 -13.34
CA PRO A 29 -11.54 -2.88 -12.86
C PRO A 29 -11.82 -3.59 -11.53
N ARG A 30 -11.03 -4.62 -11.18
CA ARG A 30 -11.20 -5.34 -9.91
C ARG A 30 -11.06 -4.46 -8.67
N TYR A 31 -10.37 -3.31 -8.77
CA TYR A 31 -10.12 -2.40 -7.66
C TYR A 31 -11.05 -1.19 -7.62
N GLN A 32 -12.07 -1.11 -8.48
CA GLN A 32 -12.98 0.05 -8.53
C GLN A 32 -13.68 0.31 -7.19
N GLN A 33 -14.06 -0.75 -6.47
CA GLN A 33 -14.68 -0.60 -5.14
C GLN A 33 -13.72 0.01 -4.13
N ALA A 34 -12.42 -0.36 -4.19
CA ALA A 34 -11.42 0.27 -3.34
C ALA A 34 -11.25 1.76 -3.69
N LEU A 35 -11.16 2.10 -4.98
CA LEU A 35 -11.04 3.49 -5.43
C LEU A 35 -12.23 4.37 -5.01
N ALA A 36 -13.43 3.78 -4.89
CA ALA A 36 -14.60 4.48 -4.37
C ALA A 36 -14.48 4.84 -2.88
N GLN A 37 -13.56 4.21 -2.14
CA GLN A 37 -13.27 4.45 -0.72
C GLN A 37 -12.03 5.33 -0.49
N ALA A 38 -11.57 6.10 -1.49
CA ALA A 38 -10.30 6.84 -1.40
C ALA A 38 -10.20 7.86 -0.23
N GLY A 39 -11.31 8.22 0.42
CA GLY A 39 -11.33 9.08 1.62
C GLY A 39 -11.31 8.32 2.96
N ASP A 40 -11.31 6.99 2.94
CA ASP A 40 -11.25 6.14 4.13
C ASP A 40 -10.18 5.06 3.91
N ASP A 41 -9.01 5.28 4.48
CA ASP A 41 -7.85 4.37 4.36
C ASP A 41 -8.21 2.93 4.77
N GLN A 42 -9.05 2.77 5.79
CA GLN A 42 -9.38 1.44 6.27
C GLN A 42 -10.31 0.71 5.31
N ALA A 43 -11.33 1.41 4.80
CA ALA A 43 -12.23 0.87 3.78
C ALA A 43 -11.47 0.58 2.47
N PHE A 44 -10.56 1.48 2.06
CA PHE A 44 -9.69 1.28 0.92
C PHE A 44 -8.86 0.00 1.05
N ILE A 45 -8.13 -0.18 2.15
CA ILE A 45 -7.28 -1.36 2.39
C ILE A 45 -8.11 -2.65 2.40
N ARG A 46 -9.30 -2.63 3.02
CA ARG A 46 -10.20 -3.79 3.06
C ARG A 46 -10.71 -4.16 1.67
N GLU A 47 -11.07 -3.19 0.83
CA GLU A 47 -11.52 -3.45 -0.54
C GLU A 47 -10.37 -3.90 -1.46
N ILE A 48 -9.15 -3.38 -1.29
CA ILE A 48 -7.95 -3.91 -1.98
C ILE A 48 -7.74 -5.40 -1.65
N HIS A 49 -7.89 -5.77 -0.38
CA HIS A 49 -7.79 -7.17 0.05
C HIS A 49 -8.90 -8.03 -0.57
N ARG A 50 -10.16 -7.57 -0.46
CA ARG A 50 -11.33 -8.26 -1.02
C ARG A 50 -11.23 -8.47 -2.53
N ALA A 51 -10.60 -7.54 -3.25
CA ALA A 51 -10.32 -7.64 -4.68
C ALA A 51 -9.18 -8.63 -5.03
N GLY A 52 -8.59 -9.31 -4.05
CA GLY A 52 -7.59 -10.36 -4.25
C GLY A 52 -6.18 -9.84 -4.51
N TYR A 53 -5.80 -8.69 -3.94
CA TYR A 53 -4.41 -8.21 -4.00
C TYR A 53 -3.44 -9.17 -3.29
N ALA A 54 -3.87 -9.75 -2.18
CA ALA A 54 -3.13 -10.77 -1.43
C ALA A 54 -4.06 -11.94 -1.10
N THR A 55 -3.48 -13.13 -0.95
CA THR A 55 -4.22 -14.36 -0.64
C THR A 55 -4.25 -14.70 0.85
N ASP A 56 -3.46 -13.99 1.67
CA ASP A 56 -3.45 -14.18 3.12
C ASP A 56 -4.75 -13.61 3.70
N PRO A 57 -5.59 -14.42 4.38
CA PRO A 57 -6.86 -13.96 4.93
C PRO A 57 -6.71 -12.85 5.99
N ARG A 58 -5.52 -12.64 6.53
CA ARG A 58 -5.22 -11.59 7.52
C ARG A 58 -4.51 -10.37 6.91
N TYR A 59 -4.44 -10.26 5.59
CA TYR A 59 -3.69 -9.20 4.91
C TYR A 59 -4.15 -7.81 5.33
N ALA A 60 -5.45 -7.51 5.25
CA ALA A 60 -5.98 -6.20 5.63
C ALA A 60 -5.63 -5.83 7.08
N ASP A 61 -5.83 -6.76 8.02
CA ASP A 61 -5.51 -6.55 9.44
C ASP A 61 -4.03 -6.24 9.65
N LYS A 62 -3.13 -6.96 8.97
CA LYS A 62 -1.69 -6.73 9.05
C LYS A 62 -1.31 -5.33 8.57
N VAL A 63 -1.86 -4.90 7.43
CA VAL A 63 -1.58 -3.56 6.87
C VAL A 63 -2.13 -2.48 7.80
N LEU A 64 -3.36 -2.64 8.30
CA LEU A 64 -3.97 -1.67 9.22
C LEU A 64 -3.22 -1.58 10.55
N ASN A 65 -2.68 -2.68 11.05
CA ASN A 65 -1.83 -2.66 12.25
C ASN A 65 -0.53 -1.88 12.03
N ILE A 66 0.07 -1.95 10.84
CA ILE A 66 1.24 -1.14 10.48
C ILE A 66 0.85 0.33 10.38
N LEU A 67 -0.28 0.63 9.73
CA LEU A 67 -0.79 2.01 9.59
C LEU A 67 -1.00 2.67 10.95
N ASN A 68 -1.56 1.92 11.91
CA ASN A 68 -1.80 2.38 13.28
C ASN A 68 -0.60 2.22 14.21
N SER A 69 0.55 1.77 13.71
CA SER A 69 1.71 1.49 14.55
C SER A 69 2.41 2.77 15.00
N GLY A 70 2.84 2.80 16.26
CA GLY A 70 3.65 3.91 16.78
C GLY A 70 5.00 4.07 16.08
N ILE A 71 5.52 3.03 15.40
CA ILE A 71 6.75 3.12 14.60
C ILE A 71 6.52 3.99 13.37
N LEU A 72 5.44 3.74 12.62
CA LEU A 72 5.11 4.53 11.43
C LEU A 72 4.80 5.99 11.82
N GLN A 73 4.01 6.18 12.88
CA GLN A 73 3.67 7.52 13.37
C GLN A 73 4.91 8.33 13.75
N ARG A 74 5.89 7.70 14.43
CA ARG A 74 7.17 8.35 14.76
C ARG A 74 8.00 8.67 13.52
N ALA A 75 8.04 7.78 12.54
CA ALA A 75 8.75 8.01 11.29
C ALA A 75 8.16 9.22 10.53
N LEU A 76 6.82 9.30 10.45
CA LEU A 76 6.12 10.43 9.82
C LEU A 76 6.40 11.75 10.55
N ALA A 77 6.31 11.77 11.88
CA ALA A 77 6.61 12.96 12.68
C ALA A 77 8.06 13.46 12.49
N GLY A 78 9.02 12.54 12.33
CA GLY A 78 10.41 12.89 12.04
C GLY A 78 10.61 13.52 10.67
N LEU A 79 9.83 13.11 9.66
CA LEU A 79 9.84 13.71 8.34
C LEU A 79 9.26 15.13 8.38
N ASP A 80 8.10 15.31 9.05
CA ASP A 80 7.46 16.63 9.17
C ASP A 80 8.34 17.63 9.93
N ALA A 81 9.03 17.17 10.98
CA ALA A 81 9.98 17.99 11.74
C ALA A 81 11.19 18.42 10.88
N GLY A 82 11.73 17.53 10.05
CA GLY A 82 12.83 17.84 9.14
C GLY A 82 12.44 18.78 7.98
N VAL A 83 11.16 18.76 7.57
CA VAL A 83 10.62 19.70 6.56
C VAL A 83 10.43 21.11 7.15
N SER A 84 10.17 21.20 8.46
CA SER A 84 9.88 22.48 9.14
C SER A 84 11.14 23.30 9.49
N ASP A 85 12.33 22.69 9.48
CA ASP A 85 13.62 23.34 9.81
C ASP A 85 14.27 24.06 8.60
N HIS A 86 13.56 24.13 7.47
CA HIS A 86 14.01 24.77 6.23
C HIS A 86 13.09 25.90 5.74
N ALA A 87 12.23 26.43 6.62
CA ALA A 87 11.35 27.57 6.35
C ALA A 87 11.84 28.86 7.05
#